data_AF-A0A9D2PQB1-F1
#
_entry.id   AF-A0A9D2PQB1-F1
#
_cell.length_a   1.000
_cell.length_b   1.000
_cell.length_c   1.000
_cell.angle_alpha   90.00
_cell.angle_beta   90.00
_cell.angle_gamma   90.00
#
_symmetry.space_group_name_H-M   'P 1'
#
loop_
_entity.id
_entity.type
_entity.pdbx_description
1 polymer ?
#
loop_
_entity_poly.entity_id
_entity_poly.type
_entity_poly.pdbx_seq_one_letter_code
_entity_poly.pdbx_strand_id
1 'polypeptide(L)'
;WNLCNAKLQEDSMTVRNIIKQSGVTLICTTDDPVDSLEWHKKIAEDPTFDVQVLPAWRPDKAMNVEKPTYGEYIAQLSKVSGVEVKDFASLKEALKNRMAFFASMGCCVSDHALEYVMYAPASDAEVDAILQKGLSGEAISKEEELKYKTAYMLFVAREYVKLGWVMQIHYGCKRDNNAYMFEQLGPDTGYDCINNYAPSAQMADFLNALSATNDIPKTILYSLNPNDNASIGSIIGCFQGDIPGKIQQGSAWWFNDHKIGMTEQITSLANLGCLGNFVGMLTDSRSFLSYTRHEYFRRILCDIFGTWVENGEYPADMKALEELVKGICYNNAVKYFGFKLDVVK
;
A
#
# COMPACT_ATOMS: atom_id res chain seq x y z
N TRP A 1 -23.70 25.05 4.02
CA TRP A 1 -22.82 25.86 3.17
C TRP A 1 -22.25 27.06 3.92
N ASN A 2 -23.03 28.12 4.19
CA ASN A 2 -22.54 29.36 4.81
C ASN A 2 -21.76 29.14 6.12
N LEU A 3 -22.25 28.28 7.00
CA LEU A 3 -21.57 27.91 8.24
C LEU A 3 -20.17 27.34 7.99
N CYS A 4 -20.05 26.38 7.06
CA CYS A 4 -18.77 25.73 6.76
C CYS A 4 -17.78 26.71 6.13
N ASN A 5 -18.22 27.57 5.21
CA ASN A 5 -17.35 28.56 4.61
C ASN A 5 -16.82 29.57 5.62
N ALA A 6 -17.67 30.01 6.56
CA ALA A 6 -17.24 30.85 7.67
C ALA A 6 -16.20 30.13 8.54
N LYS A 7 -16.43 28.85 8.86
CA LYS A 7 -15.49 28.02 9.61
C LYS A 7 -14.15 27.83 8.90
N LEU A 8 -14.13 27.62 7.59
CA LEU A 8 -12.90 27.45 6.80
C LEU A 8 -12.00 28.70 6.78
N GLN A 9 -12.51 29.87 7.18
CA GLN A 9 -11.70 31.08 7.36
C GLN A 9 -11.05 31.17 8.75
N GLU A 10 -11.41 30.29 9.69
CA GLU A 10 -10.82 30.26 11.04
C GLU A 10 -9.48 29.53 11.03
N ASP A 11 -8.52 29.99 11.83
CA ASP A 11 -7.19 29.34 11.95
C ASP A 11 -7.30 27.86 12.33
N SER A 12 -8.31 27.50 13.13
CA SER A 12 -8.63 26.13 13.54
C SER A 12 -8.93 25.20 12.35
N MET A 13 -9.30 25.74 11.19
CA MET A 13 -9.67 24.97 9.99
C MET A 13 -8.62 25.01 8.88
N THR A 14 -7.40 25.48 9.19
CA THR A 14 -6.24 25.23 8.32
C THR A 14 -5.96 23.73 8.22
N VAL A 15 -5.37 23.27 7.11
CA VAL A 15 -5.04 21.86 6.90
C VAL A 15 -4.23 21.29 8.06
N ARG A 16 -3.18 21.99 8.51
CA ARG A 16 -2.36 21.55 9.64
C ARG A 16 -3.17 21.39 10.93
N ASN A 17 -4.11 22.30 11.18
CA ASN A 17 -4.93 22.23 12.40
C ASN A 17 -6.03 21.17 12.32
N ILE A 18 -6.57 20.88 11.13
CA ILE A 18 -7.47 19.74 10.93
C ILE A 18 -6.73 18.43 11.25
N ILE A 19 -5.50 18.27 10.75
CA ILE A 19 -4.66 17.10 11.01
C ILE A 19 -4.41 16.93 12.53
N LYS A 20 -3.96 18.01 13.19
CA LYS A 20 -3.68 18.00 14.64
C LYS A 20 -4.93 17.72 15.47
N GLN A 21 -6.05 18.38 15.18
CA GLN A 21 -7.33 18.15 15.88
C GLN A 21 -7.87 16.73 15.68
N SER A 22 -7.50 16.07 14.58
CA SER A 22 -7.85 14.68 14.32
C SER A 22 -6.96 13.67 15.07
N GLY A 23 -5.97 14.14 15.85
CA GLY A 23 -5.06 13.28 16.61
C GLY A 23 -4.07 12.50 15.75
N VAL A 24 -3.80 12.97 14.53
CA VAL A 24 -2.85 12.32 13.61
C VAL A 24 -1.43 12.61 14.06
N THR A 25 -0.61 11.57 14.22
CA THR A 25 0.82 11.71 14.59
C THR A 25 1.76 11.51 13.40
N LEU A 26 1.31 10.79 12.38
CA LEU A 26 2.08 10.51 11.17
C LEU A 26 1.18 10.31 9.96
N ILE A 27 1.64 10.77 8.80
CA ILE A 27 1.03 10.54 7.49
C ILE A 27 2.10 9.94 6.58
N CYS A 28 1.77 8.84 5.91
CA CYS A 28 2.50 8.39 4.73
C CYS A 28 1.76 8.89 3.49
N THR A 29 2.41 9.70 2.66
CA THR A 29 1.92 10.03 1.31
C THR A 29 2.28 8.91 0.34
N THR A 30 1.77 8.97 -0.88
CA THR A 30 2.09 8.01 -1.94
C THR A 30 2.79 8.75 -3.08
N ASP A 31 4.05 8.43 -3.33
CA ASP A 31 4.96 9.24 -4.13
C ASP A 31 5.69 8.39 -5.19
N ASP A 32 5.91 8.98 -6.36
CA ASP A 32 6.54 8.33 -7.51
C ASP A 32 8.07 8.36 -7.38
N PRO A 33 8.80 7.30 -7.79
CA PRO A 33 10.27 7.29 -7.83
C PRO A 33 10.95 8.55 -8.40
N VAL A 34 10.29 9.23 -9.34
CA VAL A 34 10.84 10.43 -10.00
C VAL A 34 10.59 11.74 -9.24
N ASP A 35 9.81 11.71 -8.15
CA ASP A 35 9.45 12.89 -7.39
C ASP A 35 10.64 13.49 -6.63
N SER A 36 10.62 14.81 -6.46
CA SER A 36 11.67 15.55 -5.76
C SER A 36 11.59 15.44 -4.24
N LEU A 37 10.43 15.05 -3.70
CA LEU A 37 10.10 15.03 -2.26
C LEU A 37 10.41 16.37 -1.55
N GLU A 38 10.38 17.49 -2.28
CA GLU A 38 10.75 18.80 -1.72
C GLU A 38 9.85 19.25 -0.56
N TRP A 39 8.58 18.85 -0.59
CA TRP A 39 7.60 19.21 0.43
C TRP A 39 7.80 18.40 1.69
N HIS A 40 8.16 17.11 1.58
CA HIS A 40 8.57 16.29 2.73
C HIS A 40 9.76 16.91 3.44
N LYS A 41 10.78 17.34 2.68
CA LYS A 41 11.95 18.01 3.25
C LYS A 41 11.55 19.30 3.96
N LYS A 42 10.79 20.18 3.31
CA LYS A 42 10.31 21.45 3.92
C LYS A 42 9.49 21.22 5.18
N ILE A 43 8.64 20.19 5.20
CA ILE A 43 7.81 19.85 6.37
C ILE A 43 8.67 19.30 7.50
N ALA A 44 9.61 18.39 7.20
CA ALA A 44 10.52 17.83 8.20
C ALA A 44 11.45 18.87 8.84
N GLU A 45 11.79 19.93 8.11
CA GLU A 45 12.60 21.06 8.59
C GLU A 45 11.78 22.15 9.33
N ASP A 46 10.44 22.08 9.32
CA ASP A 46 9.56 23.08 9.92
C ASP A 46 9.23 22.73 11.38
N PRO A 47 9.77 23.46 12.38
CA PRO A 47 9.56 23.14 13.79
C PRO A 47 8.14 23.46 14.29
N THR A 48 7.29 24.10 13.48
CA THR A 48 5.92 24.47 13.87
C THR A 48 4.91 23.34 13.63
N PHE A 49 5.32 22.28 12.93
CA PHE A 49 4.47 21.14 12.61
C PHE A 49 5.06 19.83 13.17
N ASP A 50 4.39 19.29 14.18
CA ASP A 50 4.81 18.14 14.99
C ASP A 50 4.33 16.78 14.45
N VAL A 51 3.56 16.78 13.35
CA VAL A 51 3.10 15.55 12.68
C VAL A 51 4.14 15.13 11.65
N GLN A 52 4.59 13.88 11.73
CA GLN A 52 5.54 13.33 10.75
C GLN A 52 4.84 13.13 9.39
N VAL A 53 5.46 13.59 8.30
CA VAL A 53 4.96 13.35 6.94
C VAL A 53 6.06 12.65 6.16
N LEU A 54 5.88 11.34 5.94
CA LEU A 54 6.85 10.47 5.27
C LEU A 54 6.36 10.09 3.88
N PRO A 55 7.27 9.91 2.91
CA PRO A 55 6.90 9.37 1.60
C PRO A 55 6.71 7.85 1.66
N ALA A 56 5.78 7.32 0.87
CA ALA A 56 5.70 5.90 0.53
C ALA A 56 6.01 5.71 -0.96
N TRP A 57 6.88 4.76 -1.25
CA TRP A 57 7.41 4.50 -2.59
C TRP A 57 6.40 3.75 -3.47
N ARG A 58 5.89 4.37 -4.52
CA ARG A 58 4.96 3.74 -5.48
C ARG A 58 5.49 3.75 -6.91
N PRO A 59 6.16 2.67 -7.35
CA PRO A 59 6.87 2.66 -8.62
C PRO A 59 6.04 2.07 -9.77
N ASP A 60 4.72 2.23 -9.76
CA ASP A 60 3.83 1.61 -10.74
C ASP A 60 4.22 1.97 -12.19
N LYS A 61 4.59 3.23 -12.46
CA LYS A 61 4.98 3.67 -13.81
C LYS A 61 6.29 3.04 -14.30
N ALA A 62 7.21 2.71 -13.39
CA ALA A 62 8.43 1.97 -13.71
C ALA A 62 8.17 0.48 -14.00
N MET A 63 7.04 -0.05 -13.54
CA MET A 63 6.63 -1.44 -13.73
C MET A 63 5.70 -1.63 -14.94
N ASN A 64 4.92 -0.61 -15.30
CA ASN A 64 3.89 -0.68 -16.33
C ASN A 64 4.46 -0.52 -17.75
N VAL A 65 5.32 -1.46 -18.15
CA VAL A 65 5.99 -1.51 -19.47
C VAL A 65 5.02 -1.48 -20.66
N GLU A 66 3.77 -1.89 -20.45
CA GLU A 66 2.72 -1.90 -21.47
C GLU A 66 2.13 -0.52 -21.77
N LYS A 67 2.44 0.49 -20.95
CA LYS A 67 1.84 1.83 -21.12
C LYS A 67 2.58 2.61 -22.20
N PRO A 68 1.84 3.34 -23.07
CA PRO A 68 2.47 4.18 -24.11
C PRO A 68 3.46 5.22 -23.56
N THR A 69 3.27 5.66 -22.31
CA THR A 69 4.12 6.65 -21.63
C THR A 69 5.36 6.05 -20.98
N TYR A 70 5.60 4.74 -21.09
CA TYR A 70 6.69 4.05 -20.39
C TYR A 70 8.07 4.58 -20.79
N GLY A 71 8.36 4.72 -22.09
CA GLY A 71 9.64 5.25 -22.58
C GLY A 71 9.94 6.67 -22.05
N GLU A 72 8.94 7.56 -22.07
CA GLU A 72 9.07 8.92 -21.51
C GLU A 72 9.34 8.91 -20.01
N TYR A 73 8.65 8.03 -19.27
CA TYR A 73 8.86 7.86 -17.84
C TYR A 73 10.27 7.34 -17.51
N ILE A 74 10.77 6.34 -18.26
CA ILE A 74 12.12 5.82 -18.06
C ILE A 74 13.19 6.87 -18.38
N ALA A 75 12.96 7.76 -19.35
CA ALA A 75 13.85 8.90 -19.59
C ALA A 75 13.88 9.86 -18.39
N GLN A 76 12.74 10.13 -17.76
CA GLN A 76 12.68 10.93 -16.53
C GLN A 76 13.40 10.25 -15.36
N LEU A 77 13.17 8.95 -15.16
CA LEU A 77 13.85 8.15 -14.14
C LEU A 77 15.37 8.16 -14.34
N SER A 78 15.83 8.03 -15.59
CA SER A 78 17.25 8.11 -15.93
C SER A 78 17.84 9.46 -15.56
N LYS A 79 17.13 10.56 -15.86
CA LYS A 79 17.55 11.92 -15.52
C LYS A 79 17.68 12.15 -14.02
N VAL A 80 16.71 11.70 -13.21
CA VAL A 80 16.70 11.95 -11.76
C VAL A 80 17.62 11.00 -10.97
N SER A 81 17.96 9.84 -11.54
CA SER A 81 18.88 8.88 -10.93
C SER A 81 20.33 9.08 -11.38
N GLY A 82 20.54 9.71 -12.53
CA GLY A 82 21.85 9.82 -13.18
C GLY A 82 22.33 8.52 -13.84
N VAL A 83 21.45 7.53 -13.98
CA VAL A 83 21.74 6.22 -14.58
C VAL A 83 21.00 6.13 -15.91
N GLU A 84 21.72 5.89 -17.01
CA GLU A 84 21.09 5.62 -18.31
C GLU A 84 20.46 4.22 -18.30
N VAL A 85 19.12 4.15 -18.36
CA VAL A 85 18.39 2.89 -18.42
C VAL A 85 18.33 2.38 -19.86
N LYS A 86 19.08 1.32 -20.13
CA LYS A 86 19.18 0.66 -21.45
C LYS A 86 18.88 -0.83 -21.43
N ASP A 87 18.78 -1.42 -20.24
CA ASP A 87 18.51 -2.83 -19.97
C ASP A 87 17.90 -2.96 -18.57
N PHE A 88 17.46 -4.15 -18.20
CA PHE A 88 16.84 -4.38 -16.90
C PHE A 88 17.85 -4.23 -15.75
N ALA A 89 19.14 -4.47 -15.99
CA ALA A 89 20.19 -4.26 -14.99
C ALA A 89 20.35 -2.78 -14.63
N SER A 90 20.46 -1.89 -15.62
CA SER A 90 20.53 -0.44 -15.44
C SER A 90 19.23 0.13 -14.88
N LEU A 91 18.05 -0.44 -15.19
CA LEU A 91 16.81 -0.09 -14.51
C LEU A 91 16.87 -0.39 -13.01
N LYS A 92 17.35 -1.58 -12.62
CA LYS A 92 17.54 -1.93 -11.19
C LYS A 92 18.49 -0.94 -10.51
N GLU A 93 19.55 -0.50 -11.19
CA GLU A 93 20.48 0.50 -10.66
C GLU A 93 19.84 1.87 -10.47
N ALA A 94 19.08 2.35 -11.45
CA ALA A 94 18.32 3.60 -11.36
C ALA A 94 17.33 3.55 -10.19
N LEU A 95 16.59 2.44 -10.04
CA LEU A 95 15.62 2.27 -8.95
C LEU A 95 16.31 2.19 -7.59
N LYS A 96 17.42 1.46 -7.44
CA LYS A 96 18.19 1.43 -6.17
C LYS A 96 18.68 2.83 -5.77
N ASN A 97 19.13 3.64 -6.73
CA ASN A 97 19.51 5.03 -6.48
C ASN A 97 18.33 5.83 -5.90
N ARG A 98 17.15 5.73 -6.53
CA ARG A 98 15.95 6.44 -6.08
C ARG A 98 15.39 5.88 -4.76
N MET A 99 15.47 4.58 -4.52
CA MET A 99 15.14 3.98 -3.21
C MET A 99 16.05 4.52 -2.11
N ALA A 100 17.35 4.68 -2.36
CA ALA A 100 18.27 5.29 -1.40
C ALA A 100 17.92 6.76 -1.10
N PHE A 101 17.51 7.52 -2.12
CA PHE A 101 16.99 8.87 -1.94
C PHE A 101 15.72 8.89 -1.07
N PHE A 102 14.74 8.04 -1.36
CA PHE A 102 13.53 7.90 -0.55
C PHE A 102 13.84 7.49 0.90
N ALA A 103 14.75 6.55 1.10
CA ALA A 103 15.21 6.16 2.44
C ALA A 103 15.83 7.34 3.19
N SER A 104 16.60 8.19 2.50
CA SER A 104 17.17 9.41 3.10
C SER A 104 16.10 10.44 3.51
N MET A 105 14.90 10.36 2.93
CA MET A 105 13.72 11.17 3.28
C MET A 105 12.80 10.47 4.31
N GLY A 106 13.24 9.34 4.89
CA GLY A 106 12.49 8.61 5.91
C GLY A 106 11.48 7.59 5.40
N CYS A 107 11.48 7.28 4.09
CA CYS A 107 10.64 6.22 3.54
C CYS A 107 10.94 4.87 4.21
N CYS A 108 9.88 4.15 4.59
CA CYS A 108 9.95 2.78 5.08
C CYS A 108 8.83 1.88 4.54
N VAL A 109 8.11 2.35 3.52
CA VAL A 109 6.91 1.70 2.97
C VAL A 109 6.93 1.82 1.45
N SER A 110 6.55 0.75 0.77
CA SER A 110 6.23 0.73 -0.65
C SER A 110 4.77 0.36 -0.88
N ASP A 111 4.26 0.77 -2.03
CA ASP A 111 2.91 0.47 -2.49
C ASP A 111 2.92 0.09 -3.97
N HIS A 112 2.10 -0.88 -4.34
CA HIS A 112 2.01 -1.42 -5.68
C HIS A 112 0.55 -1.67 -6.06
N ALA A 113 0.09 -1.06 -7.14
CA ALA A 113 -1.21 -1.38 -7.71
C ALA A 113 -1.07 -2.42 -8.83
N LEU A 114 -1.60 -3.62 -8.58
CA LEU A 114 -1.58 -4.73 -9.51
C LEU A 114 -3.01 -5.08 -9.98
N GLU A 115 -3.14 -5.68 -11.16
CA GLU A 115 -4.42 -6.29 -11.55
C GLU A 115 -4.72 -7.48 -10.63
N TYR A 116 -3.72 -8.33 -10.44
CA TYR A 116 -3.63 -9.42 -9.48
C TYR A 116 -2.16 -9.69 -9.20
N VAL A 117 -1.84 -10.46 -8.15
CA VAL A 117 -0.46 -10.87 -7.88
C VAL A 117 -0.08 -11.98 -8.87
N MET A 118 0.66 -11.59 -9.91
CA MET A 118 1.06 -12.48 -11.00
C MET A 118 2.33 -13.25 -10.70
N TYR A 119 2.47 -14.41 -11.33
CA TYR A 119 3.73 -15.15 -11.35
C TYR A 119 3.95 -15.83 -12.70
N ALA A 120 4.84 -15.25 -13.51
CA ALA A 120 5.28 -15.75 -14.81
C ALA A 120 6.80 -15.59 -14.93
N PRO A 121 7.61 -16.59 -14.52
CA PRO A 121 9.07 -16.49 -14.57
C PRO A 121 9.56 -16.40 -16.03
N ALA A 122 10.63 -15.63 -16.23
CA ALA A 122 11.29 -15.44 -17.51
C ALA A 122 12.81 -15.32 -17.32
N SER A 123 13.56 -15.59 -18.37
CA SER A 123 15.01 -15.34 -18.39
C SER A 123 15.31 -13.84 -18.45
N ASP A 124 16.49 -13.42 -17.97
CA ASP A 124 16.93 -12.02 -18.05
C ASP A 124 16.92 -11.50 -19.50
N ALA A 125 17.27 -12.35 -20.47
CA ALA A 125 17.23 -12.00 -21.90
C ALA A 125 15.81 -11.72 -22.41
N GLU A 126 14.81 -12.49 -21.96
CA GLU A 126 13.40 -12.21 -22.29
C GLU A 126 12.94 -10.89 -21.66
N VAL A 127 13.30 -10.65 -20.40
CA VAL A 127 12.94 -9.41 -19.69
C VAL A 127 13.56 -8.19 -20.35
N ASP A 128 14.84 -8.27 -20.75
CA ASP A 128 15.52 -7.20 -21.50
C ASP A 128 14.87 -6.94 -22.85
N ALA A 129 14.49 -7.98 -23.59
CA ALA A 129 13.78 -7.82 -24.85
C ALA A 129 12.43 -7.12 -24.67
N ILE A 130 11.67 -7.47 -23.62
CA ILE A 130 10.40 -6.81 -23.29
C ILE A 130 10.63 -5.33 -22.92
N LEU A 131 11.68 -5.04 -22.14
CA LEU A 131 12.03 -3.67 -21.79
C LEU A 131 12.37 -2.85 -23.05
N GLN A 132 13.13 -3.40 -24.00
CA GLN A 132 13.45 -2.70 -25.26
C GLN A 132 12.19 -2.35 -26.05
N LYS A 133 11.24 -3.28 -26.16
CA LYS A 133 9.94 -3.01 -26.80
C LYS A 133 9.18 -1.89 -26.10
N GLY A 134 9.18 -1.88 -24.76
CA GLY A 134 8.57 -0.81 -23.99
C GLY A 134 9.24 0.55 -24.22
N LEU A 135 10.57 0.59 -24.32
CA LEU A 135 11.33 1.80 -24.63
C LEU A 135 11.09 2.31 -26.06
N SER A 136 10.89 1.41 -27.03
CA SER A 136 10.59 1.77 -28.42
C SER A 136 9.12 2.10 -28.67
N GLY A 137 8.25 1.94 -27.67
CA GLY A 137 6.80 2.15 -27.79
C GLY A 137 6.09 1.06 -28.60
N GLU A 138 6.73 -0.11 -28.75
CA GLU A 138 6.11 -1.27 -29.38
C GLU A 138 5.04 -1.89 -28.48
N ALA A 139 4.08 -2.58 -29.10
CA ALA A 139 3.02 -3.27 -28.36
C ALA A 139 3.59 -4.41 -27.50
N ILE A 140 3.22 -4.42 -26.22
CA ILE A 140 3.52 -5.48 -25.26
C ILE A 140 2.31 -6.41 -25.16
N SER A 141 2.52 -7.70 -25.40
CA SER A 141 1.51 -8.73 -25.20
C SER A 141 1.26 -8.97 -23.70
N LYS A 142 0.10 -9.55 -23.35
CA LYS A 142 -0.21 -9.84 -21.95
C LYS A 142 0.80 -10.81 -21.32
N GLU A 143 1.32 -11.78 -22.07
CA GLU A 143 2.36 -12.68 -21.55
C GLU A 143 3.66 -11.93 -21.24
N GLU A 144 4.10 -11.05 -22.13
CA GLU A 144 5.28 -10.20 -21.93
C GLU A 144 5.10 -9.26 -20.72
N GLU A 145 3.91 -8.65 -20.58
CA GLU A 145 3.56 -7.82 -19.42
C GLU A 145 3.73 -8.61 -18.12
N LEU A 146 3.16 -9.82 -18.03
CA LEU A 146 3.23 -10.64 -16.83
C LEU A 146 4.66 -11.09 -16.49
N LYS A 147 5.45 -11.46 -17.51
CA LYS A 147 6.88 -11.81 -17.34
C LYS A 147 7.67 -10.64 -16.77
N TYR A 148 7.52 -9.46 -17.36
CA TYR A 148 8.19 -8.25 -16.93
C TYR A 148 7.77 -7.84 -15.50
N LYS A 149 6.46 -7.78 -15.21
CA LYS A 149 5.95 -7.44 -13.88
C LYS A 149 6.38 -8.44 -12.80
N THR A 150 6.44 -9.74 -13.13
CA THR A 150 6.99 -10.76 -12.21
C THR A 150 8.45 -10.47 -11.87
N ALA A 151 9.30 -10.26 -12.88
CA ALA A 151 10.72 -9.97 -12.67
C ALA A 151 10.92 -8.66 -11.88
N TYR A 152 10.12 -7.64 -12.17
CA TYR A 152 10.12 -6.35 -11.48
C TYR A 152 9.75 -6.51 -10.00
N MET A 153 8.63 -7.17 -9.71
CA MET A 153 8.13 -7.36 -8.35
C MET A 153 9.08 -8.20 -7.49
N LEU A 154 9.68 -9.25 -8.07
CA LEU A 154 10.70 -10.06 -7.37
C LEU A 154 11.95 -9.24 -7.05
N PHE A 155 12.38 -8.36 -7.96
CA PHE A 155 13.51 -7.47 -7.72
C PHE A 155 13.21 -6.50 -6.57
N VAL A 156 12.12 -5.74 -6.65
CA VAL A 156 11.83 -4.71 -5.65
C VAL A 156 11.54 -5.31 -4.28
N ALA A 157 10.85 -6.46 -4.20
CA ALA A 157 10.61 -7.16 -2.94
C ALA A 157 11.92 -7.53 -2.21
N ARG A 158 12.92 -8.02 -2.95
CA ARG A 158 14.26 -8.32 -2.41
C ARG A 158 14.99 -7.07 -1.94
N GLU A 159 14.85 -5.94 -2.65
CA GLU A 159 15.41 -4.67 -2.18
C GLU A 159 14.70 -4.15 -0.92
N TYR A 160 13.37 -4.35 -0.80
CA TYR A 160 12.61 -3.97 0.39
C TYR A 160 13.06 -4.74 1.63
N VAL A 161 13.44 -6.02 1.50
CA VAL A 161 14.06 -6.76 2.60
C VAL A 161 15.34 -6.09 3.08
N LYS A 162 16.25 -5.73 2.15
CA LYS A 162 17.53 -5.07 2.47
C LYS A 162 17.33 -3.71 3.13
N LEU A 163 16.29 -2.98 2.74
CA LEU A 163 15.94 -1.67 3.28
C LEU A 163 15.10 -1.73 4.57
N GLY A 164 14.59 -2.91 4.93
CA GLY A 164 13.63 -3.08 6.04
C GLY A 164 12.25 -2.48 5.78
N TRP A 165 11.90 -2.27 4.50
CA TRP A 165 10.64 -1.65 4.09
C TRP A 165 9.47 -2.64 4.14
N VAL A 166 8.27 -2.09 4.33
CA VAL A 166 7.02 -2.82 4.16
C VAL A 166 6.57 -2.73 2.71
N MET A 167 6.18 -3.86 2.12
CA MET A 167 5.58 -3.96 0.79
C MET A 167 4.06 -4.03 0.87
N GLN A 168 3.37 -3.03 0.36
CA GLN A 168 1.92 -3.08 0.20
C GLN A 168 1.56 -3.48 -1.23
N ILE A 169 0.58 -4.36 -1.38
CA ILE A 169 0.05 -4.78 -2.69
C ILE A 169 -1.45 -4.57 -2.69
N HIS A 170 -1.91 -3.60 -3.47
CA HIS A 170 -3.31 -3.35 -3.76
C HIS A 170 -3.68 -3.99 -5.09
N TYR A 171 -4.65 -4.89 -5.11
CA TYR A 171 -5.02 -5.61 -6.33
C TYR A 171 -6.53 -5.85 -6.50
N GLY A 172 -6.93 -6.24 -7.71
CA GLY A 172 -8.33 -6.54 -8.03
C GLY A 172 -9.11 -5.32 -8.54
N CYS A 173 -8.43 -4.28 -9.03
CA CYS A 173 -9.08 -3.13 -9.64
C CYS A 173 -9.11 -3.27 -11.17
N LYS A 174 -10.29 -3.08 -11.77
CA LYS A 174 -10.44 -2.86 -13.21
C LYS A 174 -10.65 -1.37 -13.45
N ARG A 175 -9.71 -0.73 -14.14
CA ARG A 175 -9.67 0.73 -14.29
C ARG A 175 -10.24 1.21 -15.62
N ASP A 176 -10.62 2.48 -15.66
CA ASP A 176 -10.92 3.23 -16.89
C ASP A 176 -12.03 2.59 -17.75
N ASN A 177 -13.07 2.04 -17.12
CA ASN A 177 -14.09 1.23 -17.80
C ASN A 177 -15.01 2.04 -18.71
N ASN A 178 -15.09 3.36 -18.53
CA ASN A 178 -15.93 4.25 -19.31
C ASN A 178 -15.07 5.08 -20.27
N ALA A 179 -14.85 4.54 -21.48
CA ALA A 179 -13.98 5.16 -22.48
C ALA A 179 -14.39 6.60 -22.85
N TYR A 180 -15.70 6.88 -22.94
CA TYR A 180 -16.21 8.22 -23.26
C TYR A 180 -15.85 9.26 -22.18
N MET A 181 -15.91 8.85 -20.92
CA MET A 181 -15.57 9.73 -19.80
C MET A 181 -14.05 9.80 -19.58
N PHE A 182 -13.32 8.72 -19.85
CA PHE A 182 -11.87 8.70 -19.82
C PHE A 182 -11.27 9.71 -20.81
N GLU A 183 -11.81 9.81 -22.03
CA GLU A 183 -11.37 10.81 -23.02
C GLU A 183 -11.55 12.25 -22.53
N GLN A 184 -12.57 12.52 -21.70
CA GLN A 184 -12.88 13.86 -21.20
C GLN A 184 -12.17 14.22 -19.90
N LEU A 185 -12.06 13.26 -18.97
CA LEU A 185 -11.66 13.52 -17.59
C LEU A 185 -10.32 12.87 -17.23
N GLY A 186 -9.88 11.88 -18.00
CA GLY A 186 -8.72 11.05 -17.67
C GLY A 186 -8.97 10.06 -16.52
N PRO A 187 -7.90 9.47 -15.96
CA PRO A 187 -7.97 8.45 -14.92
C PRO A 187 -8.46 9.01 -13.57
N ASP A 188 -8.77 8.12 -12.62
CA ASP A 188 -9.13 8.45 -11.22
C ASP A 188 -10.37 9.35 -11.06
N THR A 189 -11.34 9.21 -11.98
CA THR A 189 -12.54 10.05 -12.07
C THR A 189 -13.85 9.32 -11.77
N GLY A 190 -13.77 8.16 -11.10
CA GLY A 190 -14.93 7.41 -10.61
C GLY A 190 -15.47 6.33 -11.55
N TYR A 191 -14.70 5.93 -12.56
CA TYR A 191 -15.08 4.90 -13.55
C TYR A 191 -14.29 3.58 -13.42
N ASP A 192 -13.78 3.33 -12.21
CA ASP A 192 -13.08 2.10 -11.83
C ASP A 192 -14.05 1.17 -11.10
N CYS A 193 -13.81 -0.15 -11.17
CA CYS A 193 -14.65 -1.13 -10.49
C CYS A 193 -13.85 -2.35 -9.99
N ILE A 194 -14.56 -3.23 -9.27
CA ILE A 194 -14.02 -4.51 -8.78
C ILE A 194 -13.76 -5.45 -9.96
N ASN A 195 -12.53 -5.97 -10.06
CA ASN A 195 -12.18 -7.10 -10.89
C ASN A 195 -12.29 -8.40 -10.09
N ASN A 196 -12.75 -9.48 -10.71
CA ASN A 196 -12.88 -10.79 -10.07
C ASN A 196 -11.76 -11.77 -10.45
N TYR A 197 -10.94 -11.46 -11.44
CA TYR A 197 -9.82 -12.30 -11.82
C TYR A 197 -8.59 -12.05 -10.94
N ALA A 198 -8.45 -12.84 -9.87
CA ALA A 198 -7.31 -12.80 -8.96
C ALA A 198 -6.90 -14.22 -8.53
N PRO A 199 -6.17 -14.97 -9.37
CA PRO A 199 -5.81 -16.36 -9.08
C PRO A 199 -4.89 -16.43 -7.85
N SER A 200 -5.43 -16.93 -6.74
CA SER A 200 -4.73 -17.08 -5.47
C SER A 200 -3.47 -17.95 -5.55
N ALA A 201 -3.47 -18.95 -6.44
CA ALA A 201 -2.31 -19.79 -6.71
C ALA A 201 -1.08 -18.97 -7.17
N GLN A 202 -1.26 -17.97 -8.04
CA GLN A 202 -0.14 -17.16 -8.51
C GLN A 202 0.42 -16.25 -7.41
N MET A 203 -0.43 -15.75 -6.52
CA MET A 203 0.03 -15.03 -5.32
C MET A 203 0.88 -15.92 -4.43
N ALA A 204 0.44 -17.17 -4.20
CA ALA A 204 1.21 -18.14 -3.43
C ALA A 204 2.54 -18.48 -4.11
N ASP A 205 2.57 -18.65 -5.43
CA ASP A 205 3.79 -18.92 -6.20
C ASP A 205 4.77 -17.73 -6.17
N PHE A 206 4.27 -16.49 -6.27
CA PHE A 206 5.07 -15.28 -6.14
C PHE A 206 5.74 -15.19 -4.75
N LEU A 207 4.96 -15.38 -3.68
CA LEU A 207 5.48 -15.39 -2.32
C LEU A 207 6.45 -16.57 -2.09
N ASN A 208 6.18 -17.73 -2.71
CA ASN A 208 7.06 -18.89 -2.65
C ASN A 208 8.41 -18.66 -3.36
N ALA A 209 8.43 -17.93 -4.48
CA ALA A 209 9.66 -17.58 -5.17
C ALA A 209 10.58 -16.66 -4.32
N LEU A 210 9.98 -15.82 -3.46
CA LEU A 210 10.71 -15.02 -2.46
C LEU A 210 11.08 -15.86 -1.22
N SER A 211 10.21 -16.78 -0.80
CA SER A 211 10.43 -17.67 0.35
C SER A 211 11.65 -18.58 0.15
N ALA A 212 11.88 -19.03 -1.09
CA ALA A 212 12.97 -19.93 -1.45
C ALA A 212 14.37 -19.40 -1.07
N THR A 213 14.52 -18.09 -0.96
CA THR A 213 15.75 -17.40 -0.54
C THR A 213 15.59 -16.63 0.78
N ASN A 214 14.47 -16.84 1.49
CA ASN A 214 14.10 -16.10 2.70
C ASN A 214 14.01 -14.56 2.50
N ASP A 215 13.61 -14.15 1.30
CA ASP A 215 13.56 -12.73 0.87
C ASP A 215 12.13 -12.17 0.83
N ILE A 216 11.22 -12.66 1.68
CA ILE A 216 9.89 -12.04 1.80
C ILE A 216 9.98 -10.82 2.74
N PRO A 217 9.71 -9.59 2.26
CA PRO A 217 9.62 -8.43 3.14
C PRO A 217 8.36 -8.51 4.01
N LYS A 218 8.26 -7.62 5.00
CA LYS A 218 6.97 -7.31 5.61
C LYS A 218 5.99 -6.98 4.49
N THR A 219 4.86 -7.68 4.40
CA THR A 219 3.94 -7.54 3.28
C THR A 219 2.52 -7.34 3.76
N ILE A 220 1.78 -6.41 3.14
CA ILE A 220 0.35 -6.21 3.39
C ILE A 220 -0.41 -6.39 2.08
N LEU A 221 -1.40 -7.27 2.07
CA LEU A 221 -2.22 -7.59 0.91
C LEU A 221 -3.60 -6.95 1.03
N TYR A 222 -4.00 -6.20 0.01
CA TYR A 222 -5.31 -5.57 -0.10
C TYR A 222 -6.01 -6.03 -1.38
N SER A 223 -7.13 -6.75 -1.24
CA SER A 223 -8.00 -7.04 -2.38
C SER A 223 -9.15 -6.04 -2.44
N LEU A 224 -9.50 -5.62 -3.65
CA LEU A 224 -10.72 -4.88 -3.91
C LEU A 224 -11.96 -5.81 -3.95
N ASN A 225 -11.78 -7.10 -4.16
CA ASN A 225 -12.84 -8.10 -4.22
C ASN A 225 -13.00 -8.78 -2.85
N PRO A 226 -14.12 -8.58 -2.12
CA PRO A 226 -14.30 -9.14 -0.78
C PRO A 226 -14.33 -10.68 -0.77
N ASN A 227 -14.58 -11.34 -1.91
CA ASN A 227 -14.49 -12.79 -2.04
C ASN A 227 -13.08 -13.34 -1.79
N ASP A 228 -12.05 -12.50 -1.91
CA ASP A 228 -10.66 -12.90 -1.72
C ASP A 228 -10.25 -12.94 -0.24
N ASN A 229 -11.09 -12.44 0.69
CA ASN A 229 -10.75 -12.35 2.11
C ASN A 229 -10.26 -13.68 2.71
N ALA A 230 -10.99 -14.77 2.47
CA ALA A 230 -10.62 -16.08 2.98
C ALA A 230 -9.38 -16.66 2.26
N SER A 231 -9.22 -16.34 0.98
CA SER A 231 -8.04 -16.77 0.22
C SER A 231 -6.78 -16.04 0.68
N ILE A 232 -6.86 -14.74 0.97
CA ILE A 232 -5.74 -14.00 1.56
C ILE A 232 -5.43 -14.59 2.94
N GLY A 233 -6.45 -14.79 3.78
CA GLY A 233 -6.28 -15.34 5.13
C GLY A 233 -5.53 -16.67 5.16
N SER A 234 -5.82 -17.58 4.23
CA SER A 234 -5.09 -18.85 4.13
C SER A 234 -3.66 -18.69 3.59
N ILE A 235 -3.44 -17.78 2.62
CA ILE A 235 -2.11 -17.52 2.04
C ILE A 235 -1.17 -16.88 3.05
N ILE A 236 -1.61 -15.85 3.79
CA ILE A 236 -0.72 -15.14 4.73
C ILE A 236 -0.20 -16.08 5.81
N GLY A 237 -0.97 -17.11 6.20
CA GLY A 237 -0.55 -18.13 7.15
C GLY A 237 0.64 -18.97 6.67
N CYS A 238 0.77 -19.19 5.36
CA CYS A 238 1.85 -19.99 4.76
C CYS A 238 3.22 -19.31 4.83
N PHE A 239 3.26 -17.98 4.93
CA PHE A 239 4.48 -17.18 4.76
C PHE A 239 4.80 -16.28 5.96
N GLN A 240 4.23 -16.59 7.13
CA GLN A 240 4.64 -15.95 8.37
C GLN A 240 6.11 -16.23 8.70
N GLY A 241 6.69 -15.47 9.61
CA GLY A 241 8.11 -15.59 9.94
C GLY A 241 8.47 -15.06 11.31
N ASP A 242 9.57 -14.32 11.33
CA ASP A 242 10.31 -13.89 12.50
C ASP A 242 9.68 -12.76 13.32
N ILE A 243 8.67 -12.07 12.75
CA ILE A 243 7.94 -11.00 13.44
C ILE A 243 6.44 -11.30 13.50
N PRO A 244 5.72 -10.79 14.53
CA PRO A 244 4.28 -10.96 14.65
C PRO A 244 3.54 -10.41 13.42
N GLY A 245 2.88 -11.31 12.69
CA GLY A 245 2.13 -10.98 11.49
C GLY A 245 3.01 -10.36 10.40
N LYS A 246 4.14 -11.00 10.06
CA LYS A 246 5.03 -10.55 8.98
C LYS A 246 4.27 -10.28 7.67
N ILE A 247 3.32 -11.15 7.34
CA ILE A 247 2.39 -10.97 6.22
C ILE A 247 1.01 -10.66 6.79
N GLN A 248 0.43 -9.55 6.35
CA GLN A 248 -0.84 -9.02 6.84
C GLN A 248 -1.89 -9.05 5.74
N GLN A 249 -3.14 -9.26 6.13
CA GLN A 249 -4.29 -8.82 5.35
C GLN A 249 -4.59 -7.38 5.75
N GLY A 250 -4.58 -6.47 4.78
CA GLY A 250 -4.90 -5.08 5.00
C GLY A 250 -6.38 -4.86 5.34
N SER A 251 -6.70 -3.67 5.87
CA SER A 251 -8.09 -3.24 6.10
C SER A 251 -8.92 -3.29 4.82
N ALA A 252 -10.25 -3.35 4.97
CA ALA A 252 -11.18 -3.36 3.85
C ALA A 252 -10.95 -2.13 2.95
N TRP A 253 -10.62 -2.38 1.68
CA TRP A 253 -10.10 -1.35 0.78
C TRP A 253 -11.17 -0.75 -0.14
N TRP A 254 -11.12 0.58 -0.29
CA TRP A 254 -11.86 1.39 -1.26
C TRP A 254 -13.37 1.14 -1.24
N PHE A 255 -13.94 0.38 -2.18
CA PHE A 255 -15.37 0.09 -2.20
C PHE A 255 -15.83 -0.64 -0.93
N ASN A 256 -14.92 -1.36 -0.27
CA ASN A 256 -15.18 -2.14 0.93
C ASN A 256 -14.94 -1.35 2.22
N ASP A 257 -14.44 -0.10 2.14
CA ASP A 257 -14.19 0.80 3.28
C ASP A 257 -15.51 1.40 3.81
N HIS A 258 -16.38 0.50 4.29
CA HIS A 258 -17.67 0.76 4.90
C HIS A 258 -17.99 -0.34 5.93
N LYS A 259 -19.06 -0.17 6.73
CA LYS A 259 -19.38 -1.08 7.86
C LYS A 259 -19.32 -2.55 7.50
N ILE A 260 -20.04 -2.98 6.46
CA ILE A 260 -20.14 -4.40 6.10
C ILE A 260 -18.78 -4.96 5.64
N GLY A 261 -18.09 -4.31 4.72
CA GLY A 261 -16.77 -4.74 4.23
C GLY A 261 -15.72 -4.79 5.34
N MET A 262 -15.69 -3.80 6.25
CA MET A 262 -14.82 -3.86 7.43
C MET A 262 -15.17 -5.04 8.34
N THR A 263 -16.46 -5.25 8.65
CA THR A 263 -16.89 -6.37 9.49
C THR A 263 -16.50 -7.71 8.86
N GLU A 264 -16.71 -7.90 7.56
CA GLU A 264 -16.35 -9.12 6.83
C GLU A 264 -14.83 -9.34 6.81
N GLN A 265 -14.04 -8.30 6.52
CA GLN A 265 -12.57 -8.39 6.51
C GLN A 265 -12.01 -8.71 7.90
N ILE A 266 -12.44 -7.99 8.94
CA ILE A 266 -11.99 -8.20 10.33
C ILE A 266 -12.37 -9.60 10.80
N THR A 267 -13.60 -10.05 10.52
CA THR A 267 -14.07 -11.39 10.89
C THR A 267 -13.27 -12.49 10.16
N SER A 268 -12.99 -12.32 8.86
CA SER A 268 -12.15 -13.25 8.11
C SER A 268 -10.73 -13.33 8.66
N LEU A 269 -10.13 -12.18 9.00
CA LEU A 269 -8.79 -12.14 9.59
C LEU A 269 -8.76 -12.77 11.00
N ALA A 270 -9.83 -12.59 11.79
CA ALA A 270 -9.96 -13.24 13.09
C ALA A 270 -10.04 -14.77 12.99
N ASN A 271 -10.75 -15.28 11.96
CA ASN A 271 -10.93 -16.72 11.74
C ASN A 271 -9.68 -17.41 11.17
N LEU A 272 -8.91 -16.72 10.32
CA LEU A 272 -7.83 -17.33 9.53
C LEU A 272 -6.42 -16.83 9.89
N GLY A 273 -6.32 -15.81 10.73
CA GLY A 273 -5.06 -15.20 11.14
C GLY A 273 -5.01 -14.87 12.63
N CYS A 274 -4.30 -13.81 12.98
CA CYS A 274 -4.19 -13.33 14.36
C CYS A 274 -4.59 -11.87 14.43
N LEU A 275 -5.87 -11.61 14.75
CA LEU A 275 -6.43 -10.25 14.77
C LEU A 275 -5.67 -9.31 15.72
N GLY A 276 -5.08 -9.82 16.80
CA GLY A 276 -4.30 -8.98 17.72
C GLY A 276 -3.03 -8.39 17.14
N ASN A 277 -2.52 -8.94 16.03
CA ASN A 277 -1.39 -8.39 15.29
C ASN A 277 -1.82 -7.50 14.10
N PHE A 278 -3.12 -7.26 13.92
CA PHE A 278 -3.62 -6.49 12.78
C PHE A 278 -3.08 -5.05 12.86
N VAL A 279 -2.51 -4.59 11.75
CA VAL A 279 -1.93 -3.24 11.63
C VAL A 279 -2.96 -2.13 11.58
N GLY A 280 -4.24 -2.47 11.36
CA GLY A 280 -5.36 -1.56 11.51
C GLY A 280 -5.68 -0.74 10.26
N MET A 281 -6.22 0.45 10.50
CA MET A 281 -6.84 1.30 9.48
C MET A 281 -5.87 2.28 8.83
N LEU A 282 -6.10 2.55 7.54
CA LEU A 282 -5.57 3.71 6.82
C LEU A 282 -6.70 4.40 6.06
N THR A 283 -6.53 5.68 5.72
CA THR A 283 -7.60 6.45 5.05
C THR A 283 -7.69 6.21 3.54
N ASP A 284 -6.56 5.89 2.90
CA ASP A 284 -6.41 5.80 1.43
C ASP A 284 -7.10 6.97 0.69
N SER A 285 -6.86 8.19 1.17
CA SER A 285 -7.64 9.36 0.77
C SER A 285 -6.78 10.56 0.43
N ARG A 286 -7.28 11.36 -0.52
CA ARG A 286 -6.78 12.70 -0.86
C ARG A 286 -7.51 13.83 -0.11
N SER A 287 -8.47 13.52 0.76
CA SER A 287 -9.23 14.51 1.53
C SER A 287 -8.70 14.65 2.95
N PHE A 288 -8.41 15.88 3.39
CA PHE A 288 -8.02 16.17 4.78
C PHE A 288 -9.16 16.00 5.78
N LEU A 289 -10.40 15.77 5.33
CA LEU A 289 -11.54 15.46 6.20
C LEU A 289 -11.73 13.93 6.40
N SER A 290 -10.85 13.12 5.81
CA SER A 290 -10.96 11.66 5.82
C SER A 290 -10.61 11.00 7.15
N TYR A 291 -10.01 11.72 8.11
CA TYR A 291 -9.60 11.13 9.40
C TYR A 291 -10.77 10.57 10.22
N THR A 292 -12.01 11.02 9.96
CA THR A 292 -13.23 10.42 10.51
C THR A 292 -13.43 8.96 10.09
N ARG A 293 -12.78 8.47 9.03
CA ARG A 293 -12.72 7.04 8.68
C ARG A 293 -12.04 6.21 9.77
N HIS A 294 -11.03 6.75 10.47
CA HIS A 294 -10.46 6.08 11.64
C HIS A 294 -11.45 5.99 12.79
N GLU A 295 -12.23 7.05 13.06
CA GLU A 295 -13.31 6.97 14.06
C GLU A 295 -14.32 5.88 13.70
N TYR A 296 -14.75 5.86 12.43
CA TYR A 296 -15.71 4.88 11.92
C TYR A 296 -15.20 3.45 12.09
N PHE A 297 -13.96 3.18 11.66
CA PHE A 297 -13.28 1.90 11.87
C PHE A 297 -13.20 1.53 13.35
N ARG A 298 -12.77 2.45 14.23
CA ARG A 298 -12.62 2.20 15.67
C ARG A 298 -13.94 1.81 16.33
N ARG A 299 -15.04 2.46 15.94
CA ARG A 299 -16.39 2.13 16.42
C ARG A 299 -16.80 0.73 15.98
N ILE A 300 -16.58 0.37 14.72
CA ILE A 300 -16.89 -0.97 14.18
C ILE A 300 -16.05 -2.04 14.89
N LEU A 301 -14.75 -1.79 15.07
CA LEU A 301 -13.86 -2.71 15.79
C LEU A 301 -14.33 -2.94 17.22
N CYS A 302 -14.67 -1.88 17.96
CA CYS A 302 -15.17 -1.99 19.33
C CYS A 302 -16.54 -2.69 19.40
N ASP A 303 -17.43 -2.45 18.42
CA ASP A 303 -18.73 -3.13 18.29
C ASP A 303 -18.55 -4.64 18.09
N ILE A 304 -17.59 -5.06 17.25
CA ILE A 304 -17.25 -6.47 17.02
C ILE A 304 -16.76 -7.13 18.31
N PHE A 305 -15.76 -6.54 18.98
CA PHE A 305 -15.25 -7.12 20.24
C PHE A 305 -16.31 -7.13 21.34
N GLY A 306 -17.10 -6.05 21.48
CA GLY A 306 -18.20 -5.98 22.43
C GLY A 306 -19.22 -7.09 22.20
N THR A 307 -19.62 -7.31 20.94
CA THR A 307 -20.55 -8.38 20.56
C THR A 307 -19.99 -9.75 20.90
N TRP A 308 -18.72 -10.04 20.57
CA TRP A 308 -18.11 -11.33 20.92
C TRP A 308 -18.03 -11.55 22.44
N VAL A 309 -17.79 -10.50 23.22
CA VAL A 309 -17.80 -10.59 24.69
C VAL A 309 -19.21 -10.85 25.23
N GLU A 310 -20.22 -10.11 24.75
CA GLU A 310 -21.61 -10.28 25.19
C GLU A 310 -22.18 -11.65 24.83
N ASN A 311 -21.77 -12.22 23.70
CA ASN A 311 -22.15 -13.57 23.27
C ASN A 311 -21.40 -14.69 24.00
N GLY A 312 -20.38 -14.37 24.81
CA GLY A 312 -19.52 -15.37 25.45
C GLY A 312 -18.53 -16.05 24.48
N GLU A 313 -18.28 -15.44 23.33
CA GLU A 313 -17.32 -15.90 22.30
C GLU A 313 -15.89 -15.41 22.60
N TYR A 314 -15.75 -14.33 23.38
CA TYR A 314 -14.46 -13.80 23.84
C TYR A 314 -14.50 -13.41 25.33
N PRO A 315 -13.40 -13.57 26.11
CA PRO A 315 -13.39 -13.23 27.53
C PRO A 315 -13.62 -11.74 27.81
N ALA A 316 -14.41 -11.43 28.85
CA ALA A 316 -14.60 -10.08 29.38
C ALA A 316 -13.39 -9.59 30.22
N ASP A 317 -12.16 -9.74 29.70
CA ASP A 317 -10.95 -9.20 30.31
C ASP A 317 -10.66 -7.80 29.74
N MET A 318 -11.04 -6.78 30.50
CA MET A 318 -10.90 -5.38 30.07
C MET A 318 -9.45 -4.96 29.83
N LYS A 319 -8.46 -5.56 30.50
CA LYS A 319 -7.05 -5.21 30.30
C LYS A 319 -6.56 -5.77 28.96
N ALA A 320 -6.89 -7.02 28.67
CA ALA A 320 -6.56 -7.63 27.38
C ALA A 320 -7.27 -6.93 26.21
N LEU A 321 -8.55 -6.58 26.38
CA LEU A 321 -9.32 -5.84 25.37
C LEU A 321 -8.75 -4.43 25.13
N GLU A 322 -8.34 -3.73 26.19
CA GLU A 322 -7.69 -2.43 26.08
C GLU A 322 -6.37 -2.51 25.30
N GLU A 323 -5.53 -3.50 25.60
CA GLU A 323 -4.29 -3.74 24.86
C GLU A 323 -4.56 -4.04 23.38
N LEU A 324 -5.56 -4.87 23.10
CA LEU A 324 -5.96 -5.25 21.75
C LEU A 324 -6.43 -4.05 20.92
N VAL A 325 -7.33 -3.24 21.50
CA VAL A 325 -7.87 -2.05 20.84
C VAL A 325 -6.77 -1.01 20.62
N LYS A 326 -5.92 -0.71 21.61
CA LYS A 326 -4.77 0.19 21.44
C LYS A 326 -3.76 -0.34 20.42
N GLY A 327 -3.55 -1.65 20.42
CA GLY A 327 -2.80 -2.42 19.42
C GLY A 327 -3.24 -2.08 18.01
N ILE A 328 -4.46 -2.48 17.67
CA ILE A 328 -5.01 -2.37 16.31
C ILE A 328 -5.22 -0.89 15.91
N CYS A 329 -5.55 -0.01 16.85
CA CYS A 329 -5.83 1.39 16.53
C CYS A 329 -4.57 2.23 16.30
N TYR A 330 -3.39 1.78 16.75
CA TYR A 330 -2.16 2.57 16.70
C TYR A 330 -0.87 1.75 16.87
N ASN A 331 -0.72 1.03 17.99
CA ASN A 331 0.58 0.50 18.43
C ASN A 331 1.15 -0.56 17.46
N ASN A 332 0.30 -1.36 16.83
CA ASN A 332 0.71 -2.38 15.88
C ASN A 332 1.32 -1.74 14.64
N ALA A 333 0.69 -0.70 14.08
CA ALA A 333 1.24 0.04 12.95
C ALA A 333 2.61 0.66 13.30
N VAL A 334 2.71 1.34 14.45
CA VAL A 334 3.99 1.94 14.89
C VAL A 334 5.11 0.90 14.93
N LYS A 335 4.86 -0.27 15.55
CA LYS A 335 5.84 -1.37 15.64
C LYS A 335 6.13 -2.02 14.29
N TYR A 336 5.09 -2.32 13.51
CA TYR A 336 5.20 -3.05 12.24
C TYR A 336 5.96 -2.24 11.18
N PHE A 337 5.67 -0.96 11.05
CA PHE A 337 6.38 -0.07 10.13
C PHE A 337 7.72 0.42 10.67
N GLY A 338 7.92 0.36 12.00
CA GLY A 338 9.13 0.88 12.65
C GLY A 338 9.14 2.41 12.73
N PHE A 339 7.96 3.03 12.84
CA PHE A 339 7.84 4.47 12.95
C PHE A 339 8.47 4.98 14.25
N LYS A 340 9.14 6.13 14.18
CA LYS A 340 9.74 6.80 15.34
C LYS A 340 8.67 7.60 16.08
N LEU A 341 7.74 6.87 16.69
CA LEU A 341 6.61 7.39 17.46
C LEU A 341 6.50 6.65 18.80
N ASP A 342 6.03 7.35 19.82
CA ASP A 342 5.69 6.72 21.10
C ASP A 342 4.42 5.89 20.96
N VAL A 343 4.41 4.69 21.54
CA VAL A 343 3.21 3.86 21.63
C VAL A 343 2.25 4.41 22.69
N VAL A 344 0.95 4.22 22.47
CA VAL A 344 -0.09 4.50 23.45
C VAL A 344 0.04 3.49 24.60
N LYS A 345 0.26 4.00 25.82
CA LYS A 345 0.31 3.22 27.06
C LYS A 345 -1.08 2.82 27.51
#